data_AF-A0A3D2UVN1-F1
#
_entry.id   AF-A0A3D2UVN1-F1
#
_cell.length_a   1.000
_cell.length_b   1.000
_cell.length_c   1.000
_cell.angle_alpha   90.00
_cell.angle_beta   90.00
_cell.angle_gamma   90.00
#
_symmetry.space_group_name_H-M   'P 1'
#
loop_
_entity.id
_entity.type
_entity.pdbx_description
1 polymer ?
#
loop_
_entity_poly.entity_id
_entity_poly.type
_entity_poly.pdbx_seq_one_letter_code
_entity_poly.pdbx_strand_id
1 'polypeptide(L)'
;MNLPEKWSSYIKDINRWKLDGFEKKVKQFKAKSPNNAKEPLRLTDTMAGAESPLKFTQKQLAMQFYEGTNCLLKSGVSVLPCNPKKDTRVVLETFPDLVAQRFAVHDFGARLKSVDIESLHKEIIKGLKTPEFERDFKFKIFLDDTLKLKCVEESLGLAISRRFCLMMGGDITVKSVEGEGSTFTIEMPVKVVLETALRRRASDR
;
A
#
# COMPACT_ATOMS: atom_id res chain seq x y z
N MET A 1 16.46 -6.33 15.87
CA MET A 1 15.23 -5.59 16.13
C MET A 1 14.16 -6.57 15.77
N ASN A 2 13.54 -7.19 16.76
CA ASN A 2 12.34 -7.98 16.49
C ASN A 2 11.19 -7.00 16.47
N LEU A 3 10.49 -6.92 15.35
CA LEU A 3 9.20 -6.23 15.35
C LEU A 3 8.24 -7.06 16.18
N PRO A 4 7.46 -6.46 17.09
CA PRO A 4 6.31 -7.12 17.66
C PRO A 4 5.46 -7.82 16.60
N GLU A 5 4.90 -8.99 16.90
CA GLU A 5 4.00 -9.68 15.96
C GLU A 5 2.74 -8.87 15.68
N LYS A 6 2.29 -8.08 16.66
CA LYS A 6 1.10 -7.24 16.53
C LYS A 6 1.44 -5.94 15.80
N TRP A 7 0.74 -5.70 14.69
CA TRP A 7 0.83 -4.49 13.87
C TRP A 7 0.75 -3.20 14.69
N SER A 8 -0.25 -3.12 15.57
CA SER A 8 -0.47 -1.92 16.38
C SER A 8 0.70 -1.61 17.32
N SER A 9 1.47 -2.61 17.75
CA SER A 9 2.62 -2.41 18.63
C SER A 9 3.83 -1.88 17.87
N TYR A 10 4.23 -2.53 16.77
CA TYR A 10 5.44 -2.12 16.06
C TYR A 10 5.26 -0.80 15.30
N ILE A 11 4.07 -0.50 14.79
CA ILE A 11 3.79 0.80 14.18
C ILE A 11 3.83 1.91 15.22
N LYS A 12 3.31 1.69 16.44
CA LYS A 12 3.42 2.67 17.53
C LYS A 12 4.88 2.96 17.87
N ASP A 13 5.71 1.92 17.93
CA ASP A 13 7.14 2.07 18.18
C ASP A 13 7.83 2.87 17.08
N ILE A 14 7.60 2.52 15.81
CA ILE A 14 8.14 3.23 14.64
C ILE A 14 7.73 4.70 14.66
N ASN A 15 6.46 4.99 14.92
CA ASN A 15 5.96 6.37 14.97
C ASN A 15 6.52 7.16 16.15
N ARG A 16 6.75 6.52 17.30
CA ARG A 16 7.35 7.16 18.46
C ARG A 16 8.81 7.56 18.20
N TRP A 17 9.55 6.77 17.44
CA TRP A 17 10.96 7.03 17.18
C TRP A 17 11.20 8.26 16.29
N LYS A 18 10.20 8.70 15.52
CA LYS A 18 10.36 9.68 14.44
C LYS A 18 11.39 9.20 13.39
N LEU A 19 11.50 9.90 12.26
CA LEU A 19 12.35 9.44 11.15
C LEU A 19 13.83 9.26 11.57
N ASP A 20 14.39 10.22 12.31
CA ASP A 20 15.78 10.18 12.76
C ASP A 20 16.03 9.05 13.78
N GLY A 21 15.08 8.80 14.67
CA GLY A 21 15.19 7.72 15.64
C GLY A 21 15.04 6.35 14.97
N PHE A 22 14.20 6.25 13.95
CA PHE A 22 14.07 5.04 13.14
C PHE A 22 15.37 4.73 12.38
N GLU A 23 15.99 5.72 11.72
CA GLU A 23 17.29 5.54 11.06
C GLU A 23 18.37 5.06 12.04
N LYS A 24 18.44 5.68 13.23
CA LYS A 24 19.37 5.28 14.30
C LYS A 24 19.14 3.83 14.74
N LYS A 25 17.88 3.41 14.91
CA LYS A 25 17.52 2.04 15.32
C LYS A 25 17.92 1.00 14.26
N VAL A 26 17.72 1.30 12.98
CA VAL A 26 18.16 0.42 11.88
C VAL A 26 19.69 0.30 11.86
N LYS A 27 20.41 1.43 11.96
CA LYS A 27 21.89 1.44 12.05
C LYS A 27 22.41 0.63 13.24
N GLN A 28 21.81 0.82 14.42
CA GLN A 28 22.15 0.07 15.63
C GLN A 28 21.89 -1.44 15.47
N PHE A 29 20.81 -1.82 14.79
CA PHE A 29 20.49 -3.22 14.55
C PHE A 29 21.51 -3.90 13.62
N LYS A 30 21.88 -3.23 12.52
CA LYS A 30 22.91 -3.71 11.59
C LYS A 30 24.27 -3.82 12.27
N ALA A 31 24.67 -2.81 13.04
CA ALA A 31 25.94 -2.81 13.77
C ALA A 31 26.07 -3.93 14.82
N LYS A 32 24.94 -4.37 15.41
CA LYS A 32 24.92 -5.46 16.41
C LYS A 32 24.82 -6.86 15.79
N SER A 33 24.69 -6.96 14.47
CA SER A 33 24.48 -8.24 13.79
C SER A 33 25.67 -8.58 12.88
N PRO A 34 26.60 -9.47 13.30
CA PRO A 34 27.85 -9.73 12.59
C PRO A 34 27.71 -10.40 11.21
N ASN A 35 26.54 -10.96 10.87
CA ASN A 35 26.31 -11.76 9.65
C ASN A 35 25.41 -11.11 8.60
N ASN A 36 25.56 -9.80 8.34
CA ASN A 36 24.81 -9.15 7.25
C ASN A 36 23.28 -9.29 7.41
N ALA A 37 22.80 -9.20 8.66
CA ALA A 37 21.40 -9.47 8.98
C ALA A 37 20.46 -8.57 8.17
N LYS A 38 19.51 -9.21 7.47
CA LYS A 38 18.45 -8.53 6.73
C LYS A 38 17.61 -7.70 7.70
N GLU A 39 17.11 -6.56 7.23
CA GLU A 39 16.17 -5.74 7.97
C GLU A 39 14.97 -6.55 8.45
N PRO A 40 14.36 -6.19 9.60
CA PRO A 40 13.26 -6.96 10.11
C PRO A 40 12.08 -6.95 9.14
N LEU A 41 11.54 -8.14 8.91
CA LEU A 41 10.38 -8.39 8.08
C LEU A 41 9.11 -8.29 8.93
N ARG A 42 8.07 -7.68 8.39
CA ARG A 42 6.72 -7.82 8.95
C ARG A 42 6.20 -9.23 8.64
N LEU A 43 5.16 -9.67 9.35
CA LEU A 43 4.49 -10.94 9.06
C LEU A 43 4.12 -11.06 7.57
N THR A 44 3.51 -10.01 7.02
CA THR A 44 3.10 -9.96 5.61
C THR A 44 4.29 -10.06 4.65
N ASP A 45 5.44 -9.45 4.98
CA ASP A 45 6.65 -9.53 4.14
C ASP A 45 7.20 -10.96 4.13
N THR A 46 7.24 -11.61 5.28
CA THR A 46 7.65 -13.01 5.41
C THR A 46 6.74 -13.94 4.60
N MET A 47 5.42 -13.76 4.72
CA MET A 47 4.44 -14.58 3.99
C MET A 47 4.53 -14.39 2.48
N ALA A 48 4.89 -13.20 2.03
CA ALA A 48 5.02 -12.87 0.61
C ALA A 48 6.41 -13.12 0.02
N GLY A 49 7.41 -13.45 0.84
CA GLY A 49 8.81 -13.51 0.41
C GLY A 49 9.36 -12.17 -0.07
N ALA A 50 8.80 -11.05 0.42
CA ALA A 50 9.13 -9.71 -0.02
C ALA A 50 10.34 -9.11 0.72
N GLU A 51 10.90 -8.04 0.16
CA GLU A 51 11.87 -7.22 0.90
C GLU A 51 11.18 -6.39 1.98
N SER A 52 11.89 -6.12 3.09
CA SER A 52 11.36 -5.28 4.15
C SER A 52 11.15 -3.84 3.66
N PRO A 53 9.99 -3.21 3.91
CA PRO A 53 9.81 -1.78 3.65
C PRO A 53 10.66 -0.91 4.60
N LEU A 54 11.27 -1.52 5.63
CA LEU A 54 12.17 -0.88 6.58
C LEU A 54 13.62 -0.84 6.09
N LYS A 55 13.87 -1.26 4.85
CA LYS A 55 15.19 -1.25 4.20
C LYS A 55 15.69 0.17 3.95
N PHE A 56 16.52 0.67 4.86
CA PHE A 56 16.96 2.07 4.83
C PHE A 56 17.96 2.40 3.69
N THR A 57 18.56 1.40 3.04
CA THR A 57 19.32 1.64 1.79
C THR A 57 18.41 2.20 0.70
N GLN A 58 17.10 1.94 0.80
CA GLN A 58 16.04 2.57 0.00
C GLN A 58 15.33 3.62 0.86
N LYS A 59 16.02 4.72 1.18
CA LYS A 59 15.53 5.77 2.09
C LYS A 59 14.11 6.23 1.75
N GLN A 60 13.78 6.33 0.46
CA GLN A 60 12.45 6.72 0.00
C GLN A 60 11.36 5.71 0.39
N LEU A 61 11.60 4.39 0.25
CA LEU A 61 10.63 3.35 0.63
C LEU A 61 10.37 3.37 2.14
N ALA A 62 11.43 3.49 2.93
CA ALA A 62 11.33 3.59 4.38
C ALA A 62 10.56 4.85 4.82
N MET A 63 10.77 5.98 4.14
CA MET A 63 10.00 7.22 4.37
C MET A 63 8.53 7.06 3.98
N GLN A 64 8.23 6.44 2.83
CA GLN A 64 6.86 6.17 2.39
C GLN A 64 6.12 5.27 3.39
N PHE A 65 6.79 4.24 3.89
CA PHE A 65 6.24 3.36 4.93
C PHE A 65 5.95 4.14 6.22
N TYR A 66 6.92 4.94 6.69
CA TYR A 66 6.76 5.76 7.89
C TYR A 66 5.60 6.76 7.77
N GLU A 67 5.52 7.51 6.66
CA GLU A 67 4.44 8.47 6.45
C GLU A 67 3.09 7.77 6.24
N GLY A 68 3.06 6.69 5.46
CA GLY A 68 1.85 5.92 5.20
C GLY A 68 1.23 5.36 6.48
N THR A 69 2.05 4.77 7.35
CA THR A 69 1.57 4.20 8.62
C THR A 69 1.12 5.27 9.61
N ASN A 70 1.74 6.46 9.61
CA ASN A 70 1.25 7.63 10.34
C ASN A 70 -0.12 8.09 9.83
N CYS A 71 -0.31 8.17 8.52
CA CYS A 71 -1.59 8.54 7.91
C CYS A 71 -2.68 7.53 8.25
N LEU A 72 -2.40 6.22 8.17
CA LEU A 72 -3.34 5.16 8.52
C LEU A 72 -3.75 5.19 10.00
N LEU A 73 -2.82 5.49 10.91
CA LEU A 73 -3.16 5.61 12.33
C LEU A 73 -4.00 6.86 12.62
N LYS A 74 -3.63 8.01 12.05
CA LYS A 74 -4.34 9.28 12.23
C LYS A 74 -5.75 9.24 11.63
N SER A 75 -5.93 8.55 10.51
CA SER A 75 -7.24 8.47 9.83
C SER A 75 -8.26 7.66 10.62
N GLY A 76 -7.81 6.77 11.51
CA GLY A 76 -8.69 5.93 12.32
C GLY A 76 -9.24 4.70 11.61
N VAL A 77 -8.89 4.48 10.33
CA VAL A 77 -9.38 3.37 9.51
C VAL A 77 -9.11 2.00 10.13
N SER A 78 -9.95 1.03 9.77
CA SER A 78 -9.75 -0.39 10.10
C SER A 78 -8.71 -0.97 9.13
N VAL A 79 -7.60 -1.53 9.64
CA VAL A 79 -6.58 -2.17 8.80
C VAL A 79 -6.71 -3.68 8.94
N LEU A 80 -7.20 -4.38 7.94
CA LEU A 80 -7.39 -5.84 7.99
C LEU A 80 -6.18 -6.57 7.40
N PRO A 81 -5.83 -7.77 7.92
CA PRO A 81 -6.32 -8.37 9.17
C PRO A 81 -5.62 -7.81 10.42
N CYS A 82 -4.67 -6.90 10.25
CA CYS A 82 -3.64 -6.57 11.23
C CYS A 82 -4.10 -5.72 12.44
N ASN A 83 -5.11 -4.88 12.27
CA ASN A 83 -5.63 -3.92 13.24
C ASN A 83 -7.12 -3.59 12.97
N PRO A 84 -8.02 -4.57 13.15
CA PRO A 84 -9.45 -4.39 12.93
C PRO A 84 -10.04 -3.37 13.91
N LYS A 85 -10.86 -2.45 13.41
CA LYS A 85 -11.62 -1.45 14.18
C LYS A 85 -13.09 -1.45 13.75
N LYS A 86 -13.94 -0.76 14.51
CA LYS A 86 -15.36 -0.53 14.18
C LYS A 86 -15.59 0.56 13.11
N ASP A 87 -14.54 0.98 12.40
CA ASP A 87 -14.63 1.97 11.31
C ASP A 87 -15.04 1.28 10.01
N THR A 88 -15.94 1.87 9.25
CA THR A 88 -16.42 1.32 7.96
C THR A 88 -15.42 1.50 6.82
N ARG A 89 -14.43 2.37 6.99
CA ARG A 89 -13.34 2.55 6.03
C ARG A 89 -12.27 1.50 6.33
N VAL A 90 -12.06 0.62 5.35
CA VAL A 90 -11.16 -0.54 5.47
C VAL A 90 -9.95 -0.36 4.57
N VAL A 91 -8.77 -0.65 5.11
CA VAL A 91 -7.52 -0.84 4.38
C VAL A 91 -7.10 -2.29 4.53
N LEU A 92 -6.76 -2.94 3.42
CA LEU A 92 -6.28 -4.32 3.45
C LEU A 92 -4.74 -4.30 3.41
N GLU A 93 -4.10 -4.77 4.47
CA GLU A 93 -2.66 -4.99 4.52
C GLU A 93 -2.32 -6.30 3.81
N THR A 94 -2.01 -6.21 2.52
CA THR A 94 -1.70 -7.35 1.66
C THR A 94 -0.78 -6.93 0.51
N PHE A 95 -0.26 -7.91 -0.23
CA PHE A 95 0.36 -7.68 -1.53
C PHE A 95 -0.72 -7.83 -2.61
N PRO A 96 -1.02 -6.77 -3.39
CA PRO A 96 -2.04 -6.82 -4.44
C PRO A 96 -1.85 -7.99 -5.41
N ASP A 97 -0.60 -8.27 -5.79
CA ASP A 97 -0.27 -9.37 -6.70
C ASP A 97 -0.65 -10.74 -6.14
N LEU A 98 -0.51 -10.97 -4.83
CA LEU A 98 -0.91 -12.24 -4.21
C LEU A 98 -2.43 -12.40 -4.19
N VAL A 99 -3.16 -11.30 -3.99
CA VAL A 99 -4.63 -11.30 -4.08
C VAL A 99 -5.06 -11.54 -5.52
N ALA A 100 -4.45 -10.85 -6.48
CA ALA A 100 -4.74 -11.02 -7.90
C ALA A 100 -4.46 -12.46 -8.34
N GLN A 101 -3.31 -13.03 -7.96
CA GLN A 101 -2.95 -14.42 -8.26
C GLN A 101 -3.98 -15.40 -7.72
N ARG A 102 -4.50 -15.22 -6.50
CA ARG A 102 -5.54 -16.11 -5.95
C ARG A 102 -6.73 -16.28 -6.90
N PHE A 103 -7.09 -15.23 -7.64
CA PHE A 103 -8.26 -15.22 -8.53
C PHE A 103 -7.93 -15.35 -10.01
N ALA A 104 -6.68 -15.05 -10.40
CA ALA A 104 -6.17 -15.26 -11.76
C ALA A 104 -5.83 -16.73 -12.06
N VAL A 105 -5.66 -17.56 -11.02
CA VAL A 105 -5.12 -18.94 -11.14
C VAL A 105 -6.16 -19.98 -11.56
N HIS A 106 -7.44 -19.62 -11.74
CA HIS A 106 -8.42 -20.61 -12.21
C HIS A 106 -8.33 -20.96 -13.70
N ASP A 107 -7.54 -20.26 -14.52
CA ASP A 107 -7.38 -20.58 -15.95
C ASP A 107 -5.92 -20.55 -16.49
N PHE A 108 -5.00 -19.85 -15.83
CA PHE A 108 -3.62 -19.72 -16.31
C PHE A 108 -2.67 -20.70 -15.63
N GLY A 109 -2.85 -21.99 -15.94
CA GLY A 109 -1.83 -23.00 -15.69
C GLY A 109 -0.50 -22.60 -16.34
N ALA A 110 0.57 -22.64 -15.56
CA ALA A 110 1.97 -22.70 -15.98
C ALA A 110 2.34 -22.04 -17.33
N ARG A 111 3.02 -20.88 -17.28
CA ARG A 111 3.73 -20.22 -18.39
C ARG A 111 2.84 -19.86 -19.59
N LEU A 112 2.40 -18.60 -19.69
CA LEU A 112 1.87 -18.08 -20.96
C LEU A 112 2.63 -16.86 -21.46
N LYS A 113 3.20 -17.03 -22.66
CA LYS A 113 3.44 -15.98 -23.63
C LYS A 113 2.06 -15.38 -24.00
N SER A 114 1.97 -14.05 -23.99
CA SER A 114 0.78 -13.23 -24.28
C SER A 114 -0.49 -13.60 -23.52
N VAL A 115 -0.57 -13.17 -22.25
CA VAL A 115 -1.84 -13.12 -21.50
C VAL A 115 -2.65 -11.94 -22.03
N ASP A 116 -3.91 -12.17 -22.41
CA ASP A 116 -4.87 -11.09 -22.63
C ASP A 116 -5.15 -10.42 -21.28
N ILE A 117 -4.60 -9.20 -21.13
CA ILE A 117 -4.68 -8.39 -19.90
C ILE A 117 -6.15 -8.09 -19.57
N GLU A 118 -7.00 -7.92 -20.58
CA GLU A 118 -8.41 -7.61 -20.38
C GLU A 118 -9.13 -8.79 -19.72
N SER A 119 -8.91 -10.00 -20.24
CA SER A 119 -9.47 -11.23 -19.67
C SER A 119 -8.96 -11.49 -18.25
N LEU A 120 -7.66 -11.22 -18.00
CA LEU A 120 -7.08 -11.31 -16.65
C LEU A 120 -7.78 -10.35 -15.67
N HIS A 121 -7.99 -9.09 -16.05
CA HIS A 121 -8.71 -8.12 -15.21
C HIS A 121 -10.14 -8.56 -14.93
N LYS A 122 -10.85 -9.12 -15.93
CA LYS A 122 -12.22 -9.64 -15.77
C LYS A 122 -12.28 -10.77 -14.73
N GLU A 123 -11.36 -11.74 -14.78
CA GLU A 123 -11.34 -12.84 -13.81
C GLU A 123 -10.96 -12.37 -12.40
N ILE A 124 -10.04 -11.43 -12.25
CA ILE A 124 -9.75 -10.82 -10.94
C ILE A 124 -11.01 -10.15 -10.38
N ILE A 125 -11.70 -9.32 -11.16
CA ILE A 125 -12.92 -8.62 -10.72
C ILE A 125 -14.03 -9.60 -10.35
N LYS A 126 -14.18 -10.69 -11.11
CA LYS A 126 -15.12 -11.76 -10.82
C LYS A 126 -14.78 -12.44 -9.49
N GLY A 127 -13.50 -12.79 -9.29
CA GLY A 127 -12.98 -13.38 -8.06
C GLY A 127 -13.24 -12.53 -6.81
N LEU A 128 -13.03 -11.21 -6.90
CA LEU A 128 -13.29 -10.25 -5.82
C LEU A 128 -14.77 -10.16 -5.39
N LYS A 129 -15.69 -10.65 -6.23
CA LYS A 129 -17.14 -10.67 -5.98
C LYS A 129 -17.67 -12.04 -5.57
N THR A 130 -16.80 -13.04 -5.44
CA THR A 130 -17.21 -14.39 -5.06
C THR A 130 -17.62 -14.48 -3.58
N PRO A 131 -18.55 -15.39 -3.22
CA PRO A 131 -18.82 -15.72 -1.83
C PRO A 131 -17.57 -16.22 -1.08
N GLU A 132 -16.63 -16.87 -1.78
CA GLU A 132 -15.33 -17.30 -1.24
C GLU A 132 -14.54 -16.11 -0.71
N PHE A 133 -14.40 -15.05 -1.51
CA PHE A 133 -13.75 -13.81 -1.09
C PHE A 133 -14.41 -13.24 0.17
N GLU A 134 -15.74 -13.12 0.19
CA GLU A 134 -16.47 -12.57 1.32
C GLU A 134 -16.26 -13.41 2.60
N ARG A 135 -16.24 -14.73 2.48
CA ARG A 135 -15.97 -15.63 3.62
C ARG A 135 -14.54 -15.50 4.13
N ASP A 136 -13.56 -15.39 3.25
CA ASP A 136 -12.14 -15.37 3.62
C ASP A 136 -11.71 -14.01 4.19
N PHE A 137 -12.17 -12.92 3.55
CA PHE A 137 -11.77 -11.56 3.90
C PHE A 137 -12.76 -10.85 4.83
N LYS A 138 -13.95 -11.43 5.06
CA LYS A 138 -15.00 -10.90 5.96
C LYS A 138 -15.55 -9.54 5.54
N PHE A 139 -15.43 -9.18 4.27
CA PHE A 139 -16.07 -8.01 3.68
C PHE A 139 -16.45 -8.26 2.22
N LYS A 140 -17.38 -7.47 1.72
CA LYS A 140 -17.88 -7.53 0.35
C LYS A 140 -17.44 -6.30 -0.44
N ILE A 141 -17.03 -6.51 -1.68
CA ILE A 141 -16.68 -5.43 -2.60
C ILE A 141 -17.88 -5.14 -3.49
N PHE A 142 -18.26 -3.85 -3.56
CA PHE A 142 -19.23 -3.34 -4.50
C PHE A 142 -18.52 -2.51 -5.55
N LEU A 143 -18.66 -2.90 -6.81
CA LEU A 143 -18.22 -2.12 -7.97
C LEU A 143 -19.47 -1.83 -8.80
N ASP A 144 -19.69 -0.56 -9.13
CA ASP A 144 -20.68 -0.18 -10.14
C ASP A 144 -20.17 -0.53 -11.55
N ASP A 145 -21.06 -0.49 -12.55
CA ASP A 145 -20.72 -0.93 -13.91
C ASP A 145 -19.70 -0.01 -14.59
N THR A 146 -19.71 1.28 -14.26
CA THR A 146 -18.73 2.26 -14.76
C THR A 146 -17.33 1.95 -14.22
N LEU A 147 -17.20 1.66 -12.93
CA LEU A 147 -15.93 1.34 -12.31
C LEU A 147 -15.42 -0.03 -12.76
N LYS A 148 -16.30 -1.02 -12.93
CA LYS A 148 -15.92 -2.33 -13.50
C LYS A 148 -15.31 -2.17 -14.89
N LEU A 149 -15.98 -1.43 -15.78
CA LEU A 149 -15.49 -1.21 -17.14
C LEU A 149 -14.11 -0.55 -17.12
N LYS A 150 -13.97 0.52 -16.34
CA LYS A 150 -12.68 1.20 -16.18
C LYS A 150 -11.60 0.30 -15.61
N CYS A 151 -11.89 -0.56 -14.63
CA CYS A 151 -10.88 -1.46 -14.07
C CYS A 151 -10.40 -2.54 -15.04
N VAL A 152 -11.23 -2.86 -16.06
CA VAL A 152 -10.88 -3.76 -17.15
C VAL A 152 -9.99 -3.04 -18.17
N GLU A 153 -10.34 -1.80 -18.54
CA GLU A 153 -9.65 -0.98 -19.56
C GLU A 153 -8.34 -0.32 -19.03
N GLU A 154 -8.43 0.37 -17.91
CA GLU A 154 -7.36 1.05 -17.18
C GLU A 154 -7.12 0.22 -15.91
N SER A 155 -6.04 -0.58 -15.88
CA SER A 155 -5.73 -1.50 -14.76
C SER A 155 -6.26 -1.04 -13.39
N LEU A 156 -6.89 -1.95 -12.63
CA LEU A 156 -7.66 -1.69 -11.39
C LEU A 156 -7.08 -0.58 -10.49
N GLY A 157 -5.76 -0.58 -10.28
CA GLY A 157 -5.07 0.43 -9.46
C GLY A 157 -5.17 1.85 -10.00
N LEU A 158 -5.04 2.06 -11.32
CA LEU A 158 -5.12 3.38 -11.95
C LEU A 158 -6.56 3.92 -11.90
N ALA A 159 -7.54 3.10 -12.27
CA ALA A 159 -8.95 3.50 -12.26
C ALA A 159 -9.39 3.97 -10.86
N ILE A 160 -9.01 3.22 -9.82
CA ILE A 160 -9.29 3.59 -8.43
C ILE A 160 -8.52 4.85 -8.03
N SER A 161 -7.22 4.93 -8.33
CA SER A 161 -6.38 6.07 -7.94
C SER A 161 -6.86 7.37 -8.59
N ARG A 162 -7.24 7.31 -9.87
CA ARG A 162 -7.80 8.44 -10.60
C ARG A 162 -9.14 8.88 -10.00
N ARG A 163 -10.02 7.93 -9.66
CA ARG A 163 -11.29 8.24 -9.00
C ARG A 163 -11.08 8.97 -7.67
N PHE A 164 -10.13 8.53 -6.84
CA PHE A 164 -9.80 9.24 -5.61
C PHE A 164 -9.21 10.63 -5.87
N CYS A 165 -8.33 10.79 -6.86
CA CYS A 165 -7.79 12.10 -7.19
C CYS A 165 -8.88 13.07 -7.65
N LEU A 166 -9.81 12.61 -8.49
CA LEU A 166 -10.99 13.38 -8.89
C LEU A 166 -11.83 13.80 -7.68
N MET A 167 -12.06 12.89 -6.72
CA MET A 167 -12.78 13.21 -5.48
C MET A 167 -12.04 14.21 -4.58
N MET A 168 -10.70 14.26 -4.66
CA MET A 168 -9.87 15.24 -3.96
C MET A 168 -9.74 16.58 -4.71
N GLY A 169 -10.44 16.75 -5.85
CA GLY A 169 -10.40 17.96 -6.67
C GLY A 169 -9.18 18.05 -7.59
N GLY A 170 -8.45 16.94 -7.78
CA GLY A 170 -7.34 16.79 -8.70
C GLY A 170 -7.66 15.85 -9.87
N ASP A 171 -6.64 15.37 -10.58
CA ASP A 171 -6.76 14.29 -11.57
C ASP A 171 -5.43 13.50 -11.67
N ILE A 172 -5.50 12.31 -12.25
CA ILE A 172 -4.33 11.55 -12.70
C ILE A 172 -4.42 11.38 -14.21
N THR A 173 -3.37 11.74 -14.92
CA THR A 173 -3.20 11.47 -16.36
C THR A 173 -2.03 10.53 -16.60
N VAL A 174 -2.04 9.82 -17.73
CA VAL A 174 -0.97 8.91 -18.12
C VAL A 174 -0.59 9.16 -19.58
N LYS A 175 0.72 9.16 -19.85
CA LYS A 175 1.29 9.11 -21.20
C LYS A 175 2.19 7.89 -21.28
N SER A 176 1.91 6.97 -22.20
CA SER A 176 2.64 5.71 -22.34
C SER A 176 3.02 5.46 -23.79
N VAL A 177 4.23 4.98 -24.01
CA VAL A 177 4.73 4.52 -25.31
C VAL A 177 5.28 3.12 -25.11
N GLU A 178 4.80 2.17 -25.92
CA GLU A 178 5.23 0.77 -25.85
C GLU A 178 6.75 0.67 -26.03
N GLY A 179 7.43 -0.04 -25.13
CA GLY A 179 8.89 -0.17 -25.15
C GLY A 179 9.68 1.01 -24.57
N GLU A 180 9.07 2.19 -24.40
CA GLU A 180 9.72 3.38 -23.83
C GLU A 180 9.27 3.71 -22.39
N GLY A 181 8.17 3.09 -21.95
CA GLY A 181 7.64 3.20 -20.59
C GLY A 181 6.42 4.11 -20.47
N SER A 182 6.04 4.39 -19.22
CA SER A 182 4.83 5.16 -18.89
C SER A 182 5.13 6.27 -17.89
N THR A 183 4.61 7.47 -18.15
CA THR A 183 4.64 8.62 -17.25
C THR A 183 3.25 8.87 -16.70
N PHE A 184 3.11 8.83 -15.37
CA PHE A 184 1.88 9.18 -14.65
C PHE A 184 2.03 10.58 -14.06
N THR A 185 1.04 11.45 -14.27
CA THR A 185 1.03 12.82 -13.75
C THR A 185 -0.18 13.02 -12.86
N ILE A 186 0.04 13.42 -11.61
CA ILE A 186 -1.01 13.73 -10.65
C ILE A 186 -1.05 15.24 -10.47
N GLU A 187 -2.21 15.83 -10.72
CA GLU A 187 -2.50 17.23 -10.40
C GLU A 187 -3.39 17.26 -9.15
N MET A 188 -2.99 18.02 -8.13
CA MET A 188 -3.72 18.04 -6.86
C MET A 188 -3.79 19.46 -6.29
N PRO A 189 -4.98 19.95 -5.89
CA PRO A 189 -5.08 21.21 -5.17
C PRO A 189 -4.46 21.06 -3.78
N VAL A 190 -3.40 21.82 -3.50
CA VAL A 190 -2.72 21.82 -2.20
C VAL A 190 -2.84 23.18 -1.52
N LYS A 191 -3.16 23.18 -0.22
CA LYS A 191 -3.00 24.37 0.62
C LYS A 191 -1.54 24.49 1.03
N VAL A 192 -0.82 25.42 0.41
CA VAL A 192 0.56 25.73 0.79
C VAL A 192 0.54 26.45 2.14
N VAL A 193 1.07 25.80 3.17
CA VAL A 193 1.31 26.44 4.47
C VAL A 193 2.73 26.98 4.45
N LEU A 194 2.86 28.31 4.46
CA LEU A 194 4.16 28.98 4.53
C LEU A 194 4.89 28.62 5.82
N GLU A 195 6.19 28.35 5.70
CA GLU A 195 7.06 27.80 6.77
C GLU A 195 7.06 28.65 8.06
N THR A 196 6.82 29.95 7.94
CA THR A 196 6.69 30.88 9.08
C THR A 196 5.53 30.55 10.02
N ALA A 197 4.47 29.90 9.54
CA ALA A 197 3.34 29.46 10.37
C ALA A 197 3.61 28.17 11.16
N LEU A 198 4.57 27.34 10.72
CA LEU A 198 4.91 26.07 11.38
C LEU A 198 5.77 26.29 12.64
N ARG A 199 6.60 27.35 12.68
CA ARG A 199 7.47 27.65 13.82
C ARG A 199 6.72 28.15 15.06
N ARG A 200 5.59 28.86 14.89
CA ARG A 200 4.80 29.39 16.03
C ARG A 200 4.08 28.33 16.87
N ARG A 201 3.81 27.12 16.33
CA ARG A 201 3.18 26.05 17.12
C ARG A 201 4.16 25.21 17.93
N ALA A 202 5.46 25.31 17.66
CA ALA A 202 6.50 24.58 18.39
C ALA A 202 7.03 25.36 19.61
N SER A 203 6.78 26.68 19.69
CA SER A 203 7.17 27.53 20.81
C SER A 203 6.09 27.68 21.91
N ASP A 204 4.86 27.23 21.64
CA ASP A 204 3.71 27.41 22.54
C ASP A 204 3.25 26.09 23.21
N ARG A 205 4.15 25.10 23.36
CA ARG A 205 3.87 23.86 24.11
C ARG A 205 5.03 23.42 24.97
#